data_AF-A0A067SFZ6-F1
#
_entry.id   AF-A0A067SFZ6-F1
#
_cell.length_a   1.000
_cell.length_b   1.000
_cell.length_c   1.000
_cell.angle_alpha   90.00
_cell.angle_beta   90.00
_cell.angle_gamma   90.00
#
_symmetry.space_group_name_H-M   'P 1'
#
loop_
_entity.id
_entity.type
_entity.pdbx_description
1 polymer ?
#
loop_
_entity_poly.entity_id
_entity_poly.type
_entity_poly.pdbx_seq_one_letter_code
_entity_poly.pdbx_strand_id
1 'polypeptide(L)'
;MQPLPPDSYHLFPSLFSNCDFSTVKHLDMTLPHLPPTNLPAFSPLFSSFSSVGSLSTDEQTLSTILSTPTPTPPENAETADRITVFFPHLHTLGMRMFEERHPELDSNSGADTSHASVNVRPLLRFLRTRLAQIQTLDIGEISEWVDLDMTFIEEITGLLVTWYTNDEYFNYTCGSGKPESLLFTAPSVDVIRAR
;
A
#
# COMPACT_ATOMS: atom_id res chain seq x y z
N MET A 1 12.30 6.23 -19.87
CA MET A 1 11.35 5.37 -20.62
C MET A 1 10.16 6.23 -21.00
N GLN A 2 9.68 6.17 -22.24
CA GLN A 2 8.55 6.97 -22.72
C GLN A 2 7.25 6.24 -22.32
N PRO A 3 6.27 6.91 -21.69
CA PRO A 3 5.03 6.27 -21.26
C PRO A 3 4.25 5.73 -22.47
N LEU A 4 3.65 4.55 -22.32
CA LEU A 4 2.81 3.97 -23.36
C LEU A 4 1.61 4.90 -23.65
N PRO A 5 1.14 4.95 -24.92
CA PRO A 5 -0.08 5.68 -25.25
C PRO A 5 -1.26 5.22 -24.36
N PRO A 6 -2.15 6.14 -23.94
CA PRO A 6 -3.31 5.82 -23.09
C PRO A 6 -4.18 4.65 -23.58
N ASP A 7 -4.20 4.44 -24.90
CA ASP A 7 -4.99 3.40 -25.55
C ASP A 7 -4.32 2.02 -25.52
N SER A 8 -3.03 1.95 -25.19
CA SER A 8 -2.24 0.71 -25.18
C SER A 8 -2.35 -0.08 -23.87
N TYR A 9 -2.89 0.53 -22.80
CA TYR A 9 -3.03 -0.13 -21.49
C TYR A 9 -4.06 -1.27 -21.49
N HIS A 10 -4.97 -1.32 -22.47
CA HIS A 10 -5.89 -2.44 -22.64
C HIS A 10 -5.18 -3.73 -23.12
N LEU A 11 -3.98 -3.62 -23.68
CA LEU A 11 -3.18 -4.75 -24.16
C LEU A 11 -2.30 -5.37 -23.07
N PHE A 12 -2.10 -4.66 -21.96
CA PHE A 12 -1.25 -5.13 -20.88
C PHE A 12 -1.84 -6.36 -20.14
N PRO A 13 -3.14 -6.38 -19.79
CA PRO A 13 -3.75 -7.50 -19.05
C PRO A 13 -3.81 -8.81 -19.84
N SER A 14 -3.94 -8.74 -21.16
CA SER A 14 -3.97 -9.93 -22.03
C SER A 14 -2.62 -10.63 -22.14
N LEU A 15 -1.52 -9.96 -21.76
CA LEU A 15 -0.21 -10.63 -21.62
C LEU A 15 -0.17 -11.57 -20.41
N PHE A 16 -0.97 -11.30 -19.38
CA PHE A 16 -0.99 -12.08 -18.14
C PHE A 16 -2.04 -13.20 -18.15
N SER A 17 -3.00 -13.18 -19.08
CA SER A 17 -4.07 -14.19 -19.13
C SER A 17 -3.58 -15.61 -19.41
N ASN A 18 -2.37 -15.77 -19.95
CA ASN A 18 -1.75 -17.07 -20.21
C ASN A 18 -0.68 -17.46 -19.18
N CYS A 19 -0.46 -16.63 -18.16
CA CYS A 19 0.55 -16.85 -17.15
C CYS A 19 -0.10 -17.36 -15.85
N ASP A 20 0.42 -18.47 -15.32
CA ASP A 20 0.02 -18.95 -14.00
C ASP A 20 0.92 -18.34 -12.92
N PHE A 21 0.35 -17.49 -12.07
CA PHE A 21 1.02 -16.92 -10.91
C PHE A 21 0.60 -17.58 -9.58
N SER A 22 0.01 -18.77 -9.63
CA SER A 22 -0.46 -19.51 -8.45
C SER A 22 0.65 -19.85 -7.45
N THR A 23 1.92 -19.83 -7.85
CA THR A 23 3.06 -20.06 -6.95
C THR A 23 3.58 -18.77 -6.29
N VAL A 24 3.19 -17.60 -6.79
CA VAL A 24 3.66 -16.31 -6.28
C VAL A 24 3.05 -16.06 -4.89
N LYS A 25 3.92 -15.95 -3.88
CA LYS A 25 3.53 -15.67 -2.49
C LYS A 25 3.80 -14.22 -2.07
N HIS A 26 4.82 -13.62 -2.66
CA HIS A 26 5.23 -12.25 -2.43
C HIS A 26 5.10 -11.48 -3.74
N LEU A 27 4.40 -10.35 -3.70
CA LEU A 27 4.20 -9.51 -4.86
C LEU A 27 4.62 -8.09 -4.50
N ASP A 28 5.58 -7.59 -5.24
CA ASP A 28 5.89 -6.18 -5.28
C ASP A 28 5.20 -5.57 -6.50
N MET A 29 4.38 -4.54 -6.28
CA MET A 29 3.60 -3.92 -7.33
C MET A 29 3.61 -2.39 -7.20
N THR A 30 3.97 -1.72 -8.28
CA THR A 30 3.83 -0.28 -8.44
C THR A 30 3.22 0.00 -9.80
N LEU A 31 2.04 0.59 -9.81
CA LEU A 31 1.31 0.97 -11.01
C LEU A 31 1.39 2.49 -11.19
N PRO A 32 1.71 2.96 -12.41
CA PRO A 32 1.67 4.40 -12.70
C PRO A 32 0.24 4.92 -12.55
N HIS A 33 0.08 6.25 -12.51
CA HIS A 33 -1.25 6.85 -12.45
C HIS A 33 -2.10 6.45 -13.67
N LEU A 34 -3.09 5.59 -13.46
CA LEU A 34 -3.97 5.09 -14.51
C LEU A 34 -5.24 5.95 -14.62
N PRO A 35 -5.70 6.26 -15.84
CA PRO A 35 -7.03 6.86 -16.03
C PRO A 35 -8.12 5.92 -15.50
N PRO A 36 -9.21 6.44 -14.90
CA PRO A 36 -10.31 5.61 -14.40
C PRO A 36 -10.92 4.68 -15.44
N THR A 37 -10.92 5.09 -16.71
CA THR A 37 -11.39 4.31 -17.86
C THR A 37 -10.63 2.99 -18.06
N ASN A 38 -9.40 2.91 -17.55
CA ASN A 38 -8.53 1.76 -17.76
C ASN A 38 -8.59 0.77 -16.59
N LEU A 39 -9.15 1.15 -15.44
CA LEU A 39 -9.20 0.31 -14.24
C LEU A 39 -9.82 -1.07 -14.46
N PRO A 40 -10.97 -1.22 -15.16
CA PRO A 40 -11.56 -2.54 -15.37
C PRO A 40 -10.63 -3.52 -16.08
N ALA A 41 -9.71 -3.00 -16.92
CA ALA A 41 -8.75 -3.82 -17.64
C ALA A 41 -7.75 -4.51 -16.68
N PHE A 42 -7.49 -3.97 -15.48
CA PHE A 42 -6.55 -4.54 -14.53
C PHE A 42 -7.16 -5.63 -13.62
N SER A 43 -8.47 -5.82 -13.66
CA SER A 43 -9.14 -6.85 -12.86
C SER A 43 -8.55 -8.26 -13.06
N PRO A 44 -8.29 -8.74 -14.31
CA PRO A 44 -7.66 -10.03 -14.54
C PRO A 44 -6.24 -10.14 -13.96
N LEU A 45 -5.47 -9.05 -13.97
CA LEU A 45 -4.11 -9.02 -13.40
C LEU A 45 -4.17 -9.32 -11.90
N PHE A 46 -4.99 -8.57 -11.16
CA PHE A 46 -5.11 -8.75 -9.71
C PHE A 46 -5.70 -10.11 -9.33
N SER A 47 -6.63 -10.64 -10.13
CA SER A 47 -7.19 -11.98 -9.94
C SER A 47 -6.19 -13.11 -10.19
N SER A 48 -5.15 -12.89 -11.00
CA SER A 48 -4.15 -13.91 -11.33
C SER A 48 -3.24 -14.26 -10.13
N PHE A 49 -3.15 -13.37 -9.15
CA PHE A 49 -2.31 -13.50 -7.96
C PHE A 49 -3.08 -14.04 -6.74
N SER A 50 -3.83 -15.12 -6.94
CA SER A 50 -4.70 -15.68 -5.89
C SER A 50 -3.93 -16.20 -4.67
N SER A 51 -2.68 -16.61 -4.84
CA SER A 51 -1.81 -17.18 -3.79
C SER A 51 -1.02 -16.18 -2.98
N VAL A 52 -1.04 -14.89 -3.35
CA VAL A 52 -0.23 -13.87 -2.71
C VAL A 52 -0.66 -13.69 -1.26
N GLY A 53 0.32 -13.85 -0.36
CA GLY A 53 0.18 -13.62 1.07
C GLY A 53 0.76 -12.29 1.53
N SER A 54 1.71 -11.76 0.77
CA SER A 54 2.42 -10.51 1.06
C SER A 54 2.46 -9.62 -0.18
N LEU A 55 1.92 -8.40 -0.05
CA LEU A 55 1.87 -7.38 -1.10
C LEU A 55 2.66 -6.16 -0.65
N SER A 56 3.71 -5.77 -1.37
CA SER A 56 4.39 -4.48 -1.21
C SER A 56 3.94 -3.51 -2.30
N THR A 57 3.54 -2.30 -1.93
CA THR A 57 2.89 -1.35 -2.86
C THR A 57 2.98 0.10 -2.38
N ASP A 58 2.69 1.05 -3.28
CA ASP A 58 2.51 2.47 -2.96
C ASP A 58 1.02 2.88 -2.82
N GLU A 59 0.75 4.14 -2.45
CA GLU A 59 -0.61 4.70 -2.31
C GLU A 59 -1.43 4.55 -3.58
N GLN A 60 -0.78 4.83 -4.70
CA GLN A 60 -1.41 5.01 -5.98
C GLN A 60 -1.94 3.67 -6.49
N THR A 61 -1.12 2.64 -6.34
CA THR A 61 -1.47 1.26 -6.64
C THR A 61 -2.54 0.75 -5.71
N LEU A 62 -2.46 1.07 -4.40
CA LEU A 62 -3.50 0.69 -3.45
C LEU A 62 -4.86 1.32 -3.80
N SER A 63 -4.85 2.59 -4.18
CA SER A 63 -6.02 3.33 -4.67
C SER A 63 -6.57 2.72 -5.96
N THR A 64 -5.69 2.29 -6.86
CA THR A 64 -6.04 1.60 -8.11
C THR A 64 -6.73 0.27 -7.82
N ILE A 65 -6.19 -0.54 -6.91
CA ILE A 65 -6.78 -1.83 -6.49
C ILE A 65 -8.18 -1.59 -5.89
N LEU A 66 -8.31 -0.60 -5.01
CA LEU A 66 -9.60 -0.24 -4.38
C LEU A 66 -10.64 0.28 -5.36
N SER A 67 -10.21 0.92 -6.44
CA SER A 67 -11.09 1.52 -7.46
C SER A 67 -11.40 0.56 -8.60
N THR A 68 -10.68 -0.57 -8.69
CA THR A 68 -10.88 -1.57 -9.73
C THR A 68 -12.09 -2.43 -9.38
N PRO A 69 -13.06 -2.57 -10.31
CA PRO A 69 -14.22 -3.41 -10.07
C PRO A 69 -13.80 -4.87 -9.89
N THR A 70 -14.26 -5.48 -8.79
CA THR A 70 -14.06 -6.90 -8.55
C THR A 70 -14.93 -7.74 -9.47
N PRO A 71 -14.50 -8.96 -9.87
CA PRO A 71 -15.32 -9.84 -10.68
C PRO A 71 -16.59 -10.21 -9.92
N THR A 72 -17.76 -9.96 -10.51
CA THR A 72 -19.03 -10.47 -9.99
C THR A 72 -19.01 -12.00 -10.04
N PRO A 73 -19.42 -12.69 -8.96
CA PRO A 73 -19.60 -14.13 -9.02
C PRO A 73 -20.64 -14.48 -10.10
N PRO A 74 -20.48 -15.60 -10.83
CA PRO A 74 -21.45 -16.02 -11.84
C PRO A 74 -22.83 -16.21 -11.20
N GLU A 75 -23.90 -15.76 -11.88
CA GLU A 75 -25.30 -15.76 -11.40
C GLU A 75 -25.82 -17.12 -10.91
N ASN A 76 -25.13 -18.22 -11.25
CA ASN A 76 -25.51 -19.60 -10.89
C ASN A 76 -24.77 -20.15 -9.65
N ALA A 77 -23.97 -19.33 -8.96
CA ALA A 77 -23.31 -19.75 -7.72
C ALA A 77 -24.28 -19.56 -6.53
N GLU A 78 -25.05 -20.58 -6.19
CA GLU A 78 -25.73 -20.69 -4.89
C GLU A 78 -24.69 -20.79 -3.77
N THR A 79 -24.14 -19.66 -3.34
CA THR A 79 -23.52 -19.55 -2.02
C THR A 79 -23.38 -18.06 -1.67
N ALA A 80 -24.20 -17.62 -0.72
CA ALA A 80 -23.92 -16.41 0.04
C ALA A 80 -22.48 -16.47 0.59
N ASP A 81 -21.80 -15.33 0.68
CA ASP A 81 -20.50 -15.09 1.34
C ASP A 81 -19.18 -15.17 0.58
N ARG A 82 -19.15 -15.31 -0.75
CA ARG A 82 -17.90 -15.03 -1.50
C ARG A 82 -17.95 -13.67 -2.18
N ILE A 83 -17.67 -12.61 -1.41
CA ILE A 83 -17.16 -11.38 -2.00
C ILE A 83 -15.84 -11.75 -2.69
N THR A 84 -15.82 -11.76 -4.01
CA THR A 84 -14.58 -11.96 -4.77
C THR A 84 -13.67 -10.77 -4.47
N VAL A 85 -12.62 -11.01 -3.69
CA VAL A 85 -11.62 -10.01 -3.37
C VAL A 85 -10.31 -10.34 -4.08
N PHE A 86 -9.63 -9.33 -4.63
CA PHE A 86 -8.27 -9.51 -5.14
C PHE A 86 -7.35 -10.01 -4.02
N PHE A 87 -6.37 -10.87 -4.27
CA PHE A 87 -5.47 -11.36 -3.21
C PHE A 87 -6.20 -11.97 -1.98
N PRO A 88 -6.95 -13.07 -2.13
CA PRO A 88 -7.76 -13.64 -1.05
C PRO A 88 -6.96 -14.19 0.14
N HIS A 89 -5.65 -14.45 -0.03
CA HIS A 89 -4.77 -14.96 1.03
C HIS A 89 -3.85 -13.88 1.64
N LEU A 90 -4.08 -12.61 1.29
CA LEU A 90 -3.25 -11.50 1.71
C LEU A 90 -3.34 -11.30 3.23
N HIS A 91 -2.20 -11.46 3.91
CA HIS A 91 -2.07 -11.24 5.35
C HIS A 91 -1.03 -10.19 5.72
N THR A 92 -0.09 -9.89 4.82
CA THR A 92 0.91 -8.83 5.01
C THR A 92 0.78 -7.77 3.92
N LEU A 93 0.59 -6.52 4.32
CA LEU A 93 0.64 -5.36 3.43
C LEU A 93 1.88 -4.53 3.74
N GLY A 94 2.78 -4.41 2.77
CA GLY A 94 3.95 -3.53 2.80
C GLY A 94 3.66 -2.20 2.10
N MET A 95 3.99 -1.08 2.74
CA MET A 95 3.84 0.26 2.17
C MET A 95 5.20 0.85 1.83
N ARG A 96 5.39 1.28 0.58
CA ARG A 96 6.63 1.93 0.09
C ARG A 96 6.68 3.45 0.30
N MET A 97 5.78 3.93 1.15
CA MET A 97 5.32 5.32 1.14
C MET A 97 6.27 6.29 1.85
N PHE A 98 7.22 5.75 2.61
CA PHE A 98 8.02 6.50 3.56
C PHE A 98 9.50 6.52 3.19
N GLU A 99 9.87 5.87 2.09
CA GLU A 99 11.18 6.00 1.46
C GLU A 99 11.27 7.38 0.78
N GLU A 100 12.04 8.28 1.39
CA GLU A 100 12.65 9.50 0.83
C GLU A 100 11.89 10.21 -0.31
N ARG A 101 11.13 11.26 0.03
CA ARG A 101 11.13 12.46 -0.82
C ARG A 101 12.28 13.36 -0.38
N HIS A 102 13.45 13.20 -0.99
CA HIS A 102 14.51 14.21 -0.88
C HIS A 102 13.96 15.58 -1.33
N PRO A 103 13.96 16.61 -0.47
CA PRO A 103 13.53 17.96 -0.87
C PRO A 103 14.48 18.64 -1.87
N GLU A 104 15.62 18.03 -2.19
CA GLU A 104 16.75 18.74 -2.81
C GLU A 104 16.76 18.78 -4.36
N LEU A 105 15.77 18.20 -5.05
CA LEU A 105 15.77 18.20 -6.53
C LEU A 105 14.73 19.11 -7.21
N ASP A 106 13.74 19.65 -6.48
CA ASP A 106 12.74 20.54 -7.05
C ASP A 106 12.94 21.99 -6.60
N SER A 107 14.15 22.52 -6.81
CA SER A 107 14.48 23.96 -6.61
C SER A 107 13.76 24.91 -7.59
N ASN A 108 12.70 24.49 -8.27
CA ASN A 108 11.98 25.29 -9.26
C ASN A 108 10.46 25.39 -9.07
N SER A 109 9.90 24.88 -7.97
CA SER A 109 8.54 25.25 -7.57
C SER A 109 8.53 25.81 -6.15
N GLY A 110 8.29 27.11 -6.03
CA GLY A 110 8.05 27.80 -4.75
C GLY A 110 6.72 27.41 -4.11
N ALA A 111 6.46 26.11 -3.97
CA ALA A 111 5.37 25.56 -3.19
C ALA A 111 5.98 25.00 -1.90
N ASP A 112 5.47 25.44 -0.75
CA ASP A 112 5.71 24.89 0.58
C ASP A 112 5.70 23.35 0.54
N THR A 113 6.87 22.72 0.50
CA THR A 113 7.05 21.26 0.59
C THR A 113 7.12 20.79 2.05
N SER A 114 6.91 21.69 3.01
CA SER A 114 6.99 21.42 4.45
C SER A 114 5.96 20.41 4.97
N HIS A 115 4.92 20.09 4.19
CA HIS A 115 3.90 19.11 4.58
C HIS A 115 3.32 18.37 3.38
N ALA A 116 4.12 17.53 2.71
CA ALA A 116 3.56 16.45 1.90
C ALA A 116 2.89 15.44 2.85
N SER A 117 1.69 15.76 3.32
CA SER A 117 0.91 14.86 4.17
C SER A 117 0.64 13.57 3.40
N VAL A 118 1.18 12.47 3.89
CA VAL A 118 0.90 11.14 3.34
C VAL A 118 -0.61 10.94 3.40
N ASN A 119 -1.24 10.73 2.24
CA ASN A 119 -2.68 10.53 2.21
C ASN A 119 -2.98 9.09 2.62
N VAL A 120 -3.25 8.91 3.90
CA VAL A 120 -3.49 7.60 4.53
C VAL A 120 -4.89 7.03 4.27
N ARG A 121 -5.77 7.77 3.58
CA ARG A 121 -7.16 7.33 3.33
C ARG A 121 -7.26 6.03 2.53
N PRO A 122 -6.48 5.82 1.44
CA PRO A 122 -6.51 4.56 0.71
C PRO A 122 -6.03 3.39 1.57
N LEU A 123 -5.01 3.61 2.41
CA LEU A 123 -4.52 2.61 3.36
C LEU A 123 -5.62 2.19 4.34
N LEU A 124 -6.23 3.16 5.02
CA LEU A 124 -7.33 2.91 5.94
C LEU A 124 -8.49 2.17 5.27
N ARG A 125 -8.89 2.61 4.09
CA ARG A 125 -9.98 1.99 3.34
C ARG A 125 -9.63 0.55 2.99
N PHE A 126 -8.41 0.29 2.53
CA PHE A 126 -7.95 -1.05 2.19
C PHE A 126 -7.95 -1.98 3.40
N LEU A 127 -7.35 -1.55 4.50
CA LEU A 127 -7.33 -2.32 5.74
C LEU A 127 -8.75 -2.59 6.26
N ARG A 128 -9.62 -1.57 6.27
CA ARG A 128 -11.03 -1.71 6.70
C ARG A 128 -11.83 -2.68 5.85
N THR A 129 -11.61 -2.71 4.54
CA THR A 129 -12.26 -3.69 3.65
C THR A 129 -11.76 -5.12 3.87
N ARG A 130 -10.67 -5.31 4.62
CA ARG A 130 -9.96 -6.59 4.78
C ARG A 130 -9.53 -6.90 6.21
N LEU A 131 -10.24 -6.35 7.20
CA LEU A 131 -9.86 -6.42 8.62
C LEU A 131 -9.64 -7.85 9.13
N ALA A 132 -10.32 -8.85 8.55
CA ALA A 132 -10.16 -10.24 8.95
C ALA A 132 -9.00 -10.97 8.26
N GLN A 133 -8.40 -10.38 7.21
CA GLN A 133 -7.38 -11.02 6.38
C GLN A 133 -5.99 -10.47 6.67
N ILE A 134 -5.86 -9.14 6.78
CA ILE A 134 -4.57 -8.49 6.98
C ILE A 134 -4.20 -8.49 8.45
N GLN A 135 -3.08 -9.14 8.76
CA GLN A 135 -2.53 -9.28 10.12
C GLN A 135 -1.33 -8.39 10.34
N THR A 136 -0.60 -8.04 9.27
CA THR A 136 0.62 -7.25 9.35
C THR A 136 0.60 -6.09 8.37
N LEU A 137 0.87 -4.89 8.88
CA LEU A 137 1.22 -3.70 8.11
C LEU A 137 2.72 -3.47 8.27
N ASP A 138 3.46 -3.68 7.19
CA ASP A 138 4.88 -3.37 7.11
C ASP A 138 5.04 -1.97 6.51
N ILE A 139 5.53 -1.03 7.32
CA ILE A 139 5.76 0.37 6.94
C ILE A 139 7.07 0.50 6.16
N GLY A 140 7.97 -0.48 6.24
CA GLY A 140 9.29 -0.40 5.64
C GLY A 140 10.24 0.52 6.41
N GLU A 141 11.18 1.13 5.69
CA GLU A 141 12.15 2.05 6.27
C GLU A 141 11.46 3.36 6.64
N ILE A 142 11.66 3.80 7.87
CA ILE A 142 11.29 5.15 8.26
C ILE A 142 12.58 5.95 8.39
N SER A 143 12.80 6.86 7.45
CA SER A 143 13.93 7.78 7.53
C SER A 143 13.80 8.67 8.77
N GLU A 144 14.93 9.08 9.35
CA GLU A 144 14.98 9.97 10.53
C GLU A 144 14.34 11.35 10.28
N TRP A 145 13.99 11.68 9.04
CA TRP A 145 13.53 13.00 8.62
C TRP A 145 12.00 13.10 8.48
N VAL A 146 11.26 12.06 8.85
CA VAL A 146 9.82 11.98 8.64
C VAL A 146 9.06 12.21 9.95
N ASP A 147 8.22 13.24 9.94
CA ASP A 147 7.11 13.38 10.88
C ASP A 147 5.89 12.64 10.31
N LEU A 148 5.55 11.51 10.91
CA LEU A 148 4.43 10.67 10.49
C LEU A 148 3.61 10.22 11.71
N ASP A 149 2.34 10.61 11.72
CA ASP A 149 1.37 10.15 12.71
C ASP A 149 0.53 9.02 12.12
N MET A 150 0.79 7.79 12.59
CA MET A 150 0.02 6.60 12.23
C MET A 150 -0.97 6.17 13.31
N THR A 151 -1.19 6.97 14.36
CA THR A 151 -2.06 6.60 15.50
C THR A 151 -3.48 6.22 15.08
N PHE A 152 -3.95 6.70 13.93
CA PHE A 152 -5.26 6.37 13.39
C PHE A 152 -5.45 4.86 13.11
N ILE A 153 -4.39 4.07 12.87
CA ILE A 153 -4.52 2.62 12.65
C ILE A 153 -4.83 1.85 13.93
N GLU A 154 -4.76 2.50 15.09
CA GLU A 154 -5.10 1.90 16.38
C GLU A 154 -6.56 1.41 16.45
N GLU A 155 -7.43 1.95 15.59
CA GLU A 155 -8.80 1.45 15.43
C GLU A 155 -8.87 -0.01 14.93
N ILE A 156 -7.79 -0.54 14.38
CA ILE A 156 -7.67 -1.90 13.85
C ILE A 156 -6.98 -2.78 14.89
N THR A 157 -7.70 -3.13 15.96
CA THR A 157 -7.17 -3.97 17.04
C THR A 157 -6.60 -5.29 16.52
N GLY A 158 -5.39 -5.64 16.96
CA GLY A 158 -4.69 -6.86 16.59
C GLY A 158 -3.81 -6.75 15.34
N LEU A 159 -3.84 -5.62 14.61
CA LEU A 159 -2.91 -5.37 13.50
C LEU A 159 -1.48 -5.21 14.04
N LEU A 160 -0.57 -6.07 13.57
CA LEU A 160 0.86 -5.93 13.81
C LEU A 160 1.43 -4.90 12.84
N VAL A 161 2.02 -3.85 13.35
CA VAL A 161 2.68 -2.79 12.59
C VAL A 161 4.18 -2.99 12.75
N THR A 162 4.92 -3.01 11.66
CA THR A 162 6.36 -3.25 11.66
C THR A 162 7.07 -2.17 10.87
N TRP A 163 8.23 -1.74 11.32
CA TRP A 163 9.06 -0.75 10.65
C TRP A 163 10.52 -0.95 11.04
N TYR A 164 11.42 -0.33 10.29
CA TYR A 164 12.84 -0.32 10.63
C TYR A 164 13.45 1.08 10.51
N THR A 165 14.41 1.36 11.38
CA THR A 165 15.20 2.60 11.38
C THR A 165 16.65 2.27 11.70
N ASN A 166 17.61 2.70 10.88
CA ASN A 166 19.05 2.56 11.16
C ASN A 166 19.46 1.16 11.67
N ASP A 167 19.11 0.11 10.92
CA ASP A 167 19.36 -1.30 11.24
C ASP A 167 18.60 -1.90 12.44
N GLU A 168 17.73 -1.14 13.11
CA GLU A 168 16.86 -1.65 14.17
C GLU A 168 15.44 -1.93 13.65
N TYR A 169 14.90 -3.09 14.03
CA TYR A 169 13.55 -3.53 13.69
C TYR A 169 12.61 -3.32 14.87
N PHE A 170 11.49 -2.67 14.59
CA PHE A 170 10.47 -2.35 15.57
C PHE A 170 9.13 -2.95 15.17
N ASN A 171 8.31 -3.21 16.18
CA ASN A 171 6.95 -3.62 15.98
C ASN A 171 6.03 -3.10 17.08
N TYR A 172 4.77 -2.93 16.71
CA TYR A 172 3.70 -2.52 17.60
C TYR A 172 2.41 -3.26 17.24
N THR A 173 1.69 -3.79 18.23
CA THR A 173 0.37 -4.40 17.99
C THR A 173 -0.71 -3.40 18.36
N CYS A 174 -1.59 -3.10 17.40
CA CYS A 174 -2.68 -2.16 17.61
C CYS A 174 -3.66 -2.66 18.69
N GLY A 175 -4.06 -1.78 19.59
CA GLY A 175 -4.87 -2.09 20.77
C GLY A 175 -4.07 -2.54 22.00
N SER A 176 -2.74 -2.48 21.94
CA SER A 176 -1.88 -2.81 23.09
C SER A 176 -1.75 -1.67 24.13
N GLY A 177 -2.36 -0.51 23.85
CA GLY A 177 -2.47 0.59 24.82
C GLY A 177 -1.29 1.57 24.83
N LYS A 178 -0.49 1.61 23.75
CA LYS A 178 0.61 2.57 23.56
C LYS A 178 0.60 3.17 22.15
N PRO A 179 -0.49 3.83 21.73
CA PRO A 179 -0.60 4.39 20.38
C PRO A 179 0.51 5.40 20.06
N GLU A 180 1.12 6.03 21.05
CA GLU A 180 2.29 6.91 20.90
C GLU A 180 3.49 6.22 20.22
N SER A 181 3.55 4.88 20.20
CA SER A 181 4.57 4.11 19.48
C SER A 181 4.44 4.23 17.95
N LEU A 182 3.30 4.74 17.47
CA LEU A 182 3.00 4.99 16.06
C LEU A 182 3.18 6.47 15.67
N LEU A 183 3.77 7.27 16.57
CA LEU A 183 4.21 8.62 16.29
C LEU A 183 5.69 8.57 15.89
N PHE A 184 5.95 8.73 14.61
CA PHE A 184 7.30 8.84 14.07
C PHE A 184 7.61 10.33 13.98
N THR A 185 8.64 10.78 14.71
CA THR A 185 9.00 12.20 14.76
C THR A 185 10.47 12.35 14.40
N ALA A 186 10.77 13.31 13.54
CA ALA A 186 12.14 13.67 13.26
C ALA A 186 12.82 14.24 14.52
N PRO A 187 14.08 13.89 14.81
CA PRO A 187 14.81 14.50 15.91
C PRO A 187 14.96 16.00 15.63
N SER A 188 14.63 16.84 16.60
CA SER A 188 14.71 18.29 16.43
C SER A 188 16.16 18.74 16.16
N VAL A 189 16.31 19.68 15.22
CA VAL A 189 17.61 20.21 14.74
C VAL A 189 18.50 20.75 15.88
N ASP A 190 17.93 21.07 17.04
CA ASP A 190 18.66 21.55 18.21
C ASP A 190 19.55 20.47 18.86
N VAL A 191 19.31 19.18 18.60
CA VAL A 191 20.14 18.08 19.11
C VAL A 191 21.40 17.85 18.27
N ILE A 192 21.38 18.24 16.98
CA ILE A 192 22.50 18.01 16.04
C ILE A 192 23.61 19.05 16.24
N ARG A 193 23.31 20.23 16.79
CA ARG A 193 24.34 21.27 17.06
C ARG A 193 25.07 21.12 18.40
N ALA A 194 24.74 20.10 19.19
CA ALA A 194 25.33 19.87 20.51
C ALA A 194 26.31 18.68 20.58
N ARG A 195 26.72 18.11 19.44
CA ARG A 195 27.75 17.06 19.35
C ARG A 195 28.98 17.52 18.60
#